data_AF-A0A8C0X1L6-F1
#
_entry.id   AF-A0A8C0X1L6-F1
#
_cell.length_a   1.000
_cell.length_b   1.000
_cell.length_c   1.000
_cell.angle_alpha   90.00
_cell.angle_beta   90.00
_cell.angle_gamma   90.00
#
_symmetry.space_group_name_H-M   'P 1'
#
loop_
_entity.id
_entity.type
_entity.pdbx_description
1 polymer ?
#
loop_
_entity_poly.entity_id
_entity_poly.type
_entity_poly.pdbx_seq_one_letter_code
_entity_poly.pdbx_strand_id
1 'polypeptide(L)'
;GPSNRICKVLAVNQENEQLMEDYEKLASDLLEWIRRTIPWLENRVPENTMHAMQQKLEDFRDYRRLHKPPKVQEKCQLEINFNTLQTKLMVSDINNAWGCLEQAEKGYEEWLLNEIRRLERLDHLAEKFRQKASIHEAWTDGKEAMLRQKDYETATLSEIKALLKKHEAFESDLAAHQDRVEQIAAIAQELNELDYYDSPSVNARCQKICDQWDNLGALTQKRREALERTEKLLETIDQLYLEYAKRAAPFNNWMEGAMEDLQDTFIVHTIEEIQGLTTAHEQFKATLPDADKERLAILGIHNEVSKIVQTYHVNMAGTNPYTTITPQEINGKWDHVRQLVPRRDQALTEEHARQQHNERLRKQFGAQANVIGPWIQTKMEEIGRISIEMHGTLEDQLNHLRQYEKSIVNYKPKIDQLEGDHQLIQEALIFDNKHTNYTMEHIRVGWEQLLTTIARTINEVENQILTRDAKGISQEQMNEFRASFNHFDRKKTGMMDTDDFRACLISMGYNMGEAEFARIMSIVDPNRLGVVTFQAFIDFMSRETADTDTADQVMASFKILAGDKNYITVDELRRELPPDQAEYCIARMAPYAGPDAVPGALDYMSFSTALYGESDL
;
A
#
# COMPACT_ATOMS: atom_id res chain seq x y z
N GLY A 1 -156.27 -63.63 -8.64
CA GLY A 1 -156.46 -64.53 -9.79
C GLY A 1 -155.14 -64.71 -10.55
N PRO A 2 -155.05 -65.72 -11.44
CA PRO A 2 -153.84 -66.06 -12.21
C PRO A 2 -153.16 -64.83 -12.88
N SER A 3 -153.95 -63.85 -13.32
CA SER A 3 -153.48 -62.58 -13.91
C SER A 3 -152.57 -61.75 -12.97
N ASN A 4 -152.82 -61.69 -11.66
CA ASN A 4 -151.96 -60.93 -10.73
C ASN A 4 -150.61 -61.60 -10.45
N ARG A 5 -150.50 -62.93 -10.62
CA ARG A 5 -149.22 -63.65 -10.52
C ARG A 5 -148.38 -63.43 -11.78
N ILE A 6 -149.00 -63.42 -12.95
CA ILE A 6 -148.33 -63.16 -14.23
C ILE A 6 -147.80 -61.72 -14.29
N CYS A 7 -148.59 -60.71 -13.88
CA CYS A 7 -148.11 -59.33 -13.82
C CYS A 7 -146.94 -59.14 -12.84
N LYS A 8 -146.94 -59.85 -11.69
CA LYS A 8 -145.81 -59.81 -10.74
C LYS A 8 -144.54 -60.45 -11.31
N VAL A 9 -144.66 -61.58 -12.02
CA VAL A 9 -143.52 -62.26 -12.64
C VAL A 9 -142.96 -61.46 -13.83
N LEU A 10 -143.83 -60.85 -14.64
CA LEU A 10 -143.41 -59.97 -15.74
C LEU A 10 -142.75 -58.67 -15.23
N ALA A 11 -143.25 -58.08 -14.14
CA ALA A 11 -142.62 -56.91 -13.52
C ALA A 11 -141.21 -57.23 -13.00
N VAL A 12 -141.03 -58.37 -12.31
CA VAL A 12 -139.70 -58.83 -11.85
C VAL A 12 -138.77 -59.14 -13.03
N ASN A 13 -139.29 -59.70 -14.14
CA ASN A 13 -138.47 -60.00 -15.31
C ASN A 13 -138.10 -58.74 -16.10
N GLN A 14 -139.00 -57.76 -16.22
CA GLN A 14 -138.69 -56.43 -16.78
C GLN A 14 -137.68 -55.66 -15.92
N GLU A 15 -137.81 -55.72 -14.58
CA GLU A 15 -136.82 -55.14 -13.67
C GLU A 15 -135.45 -55.84 -13.81
N ASN A 16 -135.41 -57.17 -13.97
CA ASN A 16 -134.17 -57.92 -14.19
C ASN A 16 -133.54 -57.64 -15.57
N GLU A 17 -134.34 -57.52 -16.63
CA GLU A 17 -133.87 -57.14 -17.97
C GLU A 17 -133.31 -55.72 -17.97
N GLN A 18 -133.98 -54.77 -17.31
CA GLN A 18 -133.48 -53.41 -17.14
C GLN A 18 -132.18 -53.38 -16.31
N LEU A 19 -132.11 -54.14 -15.22
CA LEU A 19 -130.90 -54.28 -14.39
C LEU A 19 -129.72 -54.91 -15.17
N MET A 20 -129.99 -55.86 -16.08
CA MET A 20 -128.98 -56.44 -16.96
C MET A 20 -128.50 -55.44 -18.02
N GLU A 21 -129.41 -54.69 -18.65
CA GLU A 21 -129.06 -53.65 -19.62
C GLU A 21 -128.24 -52.51 -18.96
N ASP A 22 -128.65 -52.07 -17.76
CA ASP A 22 -127.92 -51.09 -16.96
C ASP A 22 -126.54 -51.63 -16.54
N TYR A 23 -126.42 -52.92 -16.23
CA TYR A 23 -125.15 -53.58 -15.93
C TYR A 23 -124.22 -53.64 -17.15
N GLU A 24 -124.71 -54.07 -18.31
CA GLU A 24 -123.92 -54.16 -19.55
C GLU A 24 -123.46 -52.79 -20.03
N LYS A 25 -124.32 -51.77 -19.94
CA LYS A 25 -123.99 -50.39 -20.28
C LYS A 25 -122.93 -49.83 -19.36
N LEU A 26 -123.13 -49.94 -18.04
CA LEU A 26 -122.19 -49.43 -17.04
C LEU A 26 -120.84 -50.17 -17.10
N ALA A 27 -120.83 -51.49 -17.35
CA ALA A 27 -119.62 -52.28 -17.53
C ALA A 27 -118.87 -51.89 -18.81
N SER A 28 -119.58 -51.64 -19.91
CA SER A 28 -118.99 -51.21 -21.18
C SER A 28 -118.34 -49.83 -21.06
N ASP A 29 -119.05 -48.87 -20.45
CA ASP A 29 -118.56 -47.52 -20.21
C ASP A 29 -117.31 -47.52 -19.31
N LEU A 30 -117.32 -48.33 -18.24
CA LEU A 30 -116.18 -48.46 -17.33
C LEU A 30 -114.98 -49.12 -18.02
N LEU A 31 -115.18 -50.21 -18.78
CA LEU A 31 -114.11 -50.89 -19.51
C LEU A 31 -113.54 -50.03 -20.64
N GLU A 32 -114.37 -49.25 -21.33
CA GLU A 32 -113.90 -48.27 -22.31
C GLU A 32 -113.05 -47.19 -21.64
N TRP A 33 -113.52 -46.64 -20.50
CA TRP A 33 -112.76 -45.65 -19.74
C TRP A 33 -111.41 -46.20 -19.28
N ILE A 34 -111.35 -47.42 -18.73
CA ILE A 34 -110.09 -48.08 -18.34
C ILE A 34 -109.16 -48.21 -19.56
N ARG A 35 -109.67 -48.71 -20.69
CA ARG A 35 -108.88 -48.89 -21.93
C ARG A 35 -108.33 -47.59 -22.49
N ARG A 36 -109.02 -46.46 -22.31
CA ARG A 36 -108.56 -45.13 -22.74
C ARG A 36 -107.61 -44.48 -21.73
N THR A 37 -107.72 -44.82 -20.45
CA THR A 37 -106.93 -44.22 -19.37
C THR A 37 -105.55 -44.88 -19.23
N ILE A 38 -105.44 -46.21 -19.42
CA ILE A 38 -104.16 -46.93 -19.30
C ILE A 38 -103.06 -46.34 -20.21
N PRO A 39 -103.29 -46.07 -21.51
CA PRO A 39 -102.26 -45.47 -22.37
C PRO A 39 -101.78 -44.09 -21.91
N TRP A 40 -102.63 -43.31 -21.25
CA TRP A 40 -102.25 -42.01 -20.68
C TRP A 40 -101.33 -42.20 -19.45
N LEU A 41 -101.64 -43.17 -18.59
CA LEU A 41 -100.78 -43.53 -17.44
C LEU A 41 -99.48 -44.21 -17.86
N GLU A 42 -99.46 -44.92 -18.98
CA GLU A 42 -98.25 -45.53 -19.54
C GLU A 42 -97.38 -44.55 -20.33
N ASN A 43 -97.89 -43.34 -20.64
CA ASN A 43 -97.14 -42.32 -21.36
C ASN A 43 -96.09 -41.63 -20.46
N ARG A 44 -94.88 -42.21 -20.43
CA ARG A 44 -93.75 -41.76 -19.60
C ARG A 44 -92.79 -40.82 -20.34
N VAL A 45 -93.33 -39.87 -21.10
CA VAL A 45 -92.50 -38.87 -21.80
C VAL A 45 -92.02 -37.82 -20.79
N PRO A 46 -90.71 -37.67 -20.56
CA PRO A 46 -90.17 -36.66 -19.64
C PRO A 46 -90.37 -35.26 -20.21
N GLU A 47 -90.53 -34.28 -19.32
CA GLU A 47 -90.53 -32.86 -19.68
C GLU A 47 -89.22 -32.21 -19.29
N ASN A 48 -88.80 -31.19 -20.03
CA ASN A 48 -87.50 -30.55 -19.81
C ASN A 48 -87.47 -29.58 -18.62
N THR A 49 -88.63 -29.25 -18.03
CA THR A 49 -88.70 -28.25 -16.94
C THR A 49 -89.48 -28.78 -15.75
N MET A 50 -89.04 -28.40 -14.55
CA MET A 50 -89.72 -28.73 -13.30
C MET A 50 -91.18 -28.27 -13.32
N HIS A 51 -91.45 -27.09 -13.90
CA HIS A 51 -92.82 -26.55 -14.00
C HIS A 51 -93.74 -27.44 -14.86
N ALA A 52 -93.27 -27.92 -16.01
CA ALA A 52 -94.05 -28.81 -16.86
C ALA A 52 -94.32 -30.17 -16.18
N MET A 53 -93.35 -30.72 -15.44
CA MET A 53 -93.57 -31.94 -14.66
C MET A 53 -94.51 -31.73 -13.46
N GLN A 54 -94.47 -30.56 -12.81
CA GLN A 54 -95.43 -30.19 -11.77
C GLN A 54 -96.84 -30.10 -12.32
N GLN A 55 -97.02 -29.59 -13.55
CA GLN A 55 -98.31 -29.59 -14.22
C GLN A 55 -98.82 -31.02 -14.45
N LYS A 56 -97.97 -31.95 -14.95
CA LYS A 56 -98.34 -33.37 -15.09
C LYS A 56 -98.73 -34.02 -13.75
N LEU A 57 -98.06 -33.64 -12.66
CA LEU A 57 -98.43 -34.09 -11.32
C LEU A 57 -99.79 -33.54 -10.88
N GLU A 58 -100.10 -32.28 -11.21
CA GLU A 58 -101.40 -31.69 -10.90
C GLU A 58 -102.51 -32.33 -11.73
N ASP A 59 -102.28 -32.58 -13.02
CA ASP A 59 -103.21 -33.33 -13.88
C ASP A 59 -103.47 -34.74 -13.30
N PHE A 60 -102.43 -35.40 -12.77
CA PHE A 60 -102.56 -36.69 -12.09
C PHE A 60 -103.32 -36.60 -10.75
N ARG A 61 -103.13 -35.52 -9.99
CA ARG A 61 -103.90 -35.26 -8.76
C ARG A 61 -105.38 -35.01 -9.07
N ASP A 62 -105.68 -34.24 -10.10
CA ASP A 62 -107.05 -34.00 -10.56
C ASP A 62 -107.70 -35.29 -11.05
N TYR A 63 -106.96 -36.11 -11.81
CA TYR A 63 -107.37 -37.48 -12.13
C TYR A 63 -107.75 -38.28 -10.87
N ARG A 64 -106.88 -38.31 -9.84
CA ARG A 64 -107.13 -39.08 -8.61
C ARG A 64 -108.22 -38.49 -7.72
N ARG A 65 -108.45 -37.17 -7.74
CA ARG A 65 -109.39 -36.47 -6.85
C ARG A 65 -110.79 -36.34 -7.44
N LEU A 66 -110.89 -36.10 -8.75
CA LEU A 66 -112.14 -35.77 -9.42
C LEU A 66 -112.62 -36.88 -10.36
N HIS A 67 -111.71 -37.46 -11.15
CA HIS A 67 -112.09 -38.37 -12.23
C HIS A 67 -112.15 -39.85 -11.80
N LYS A 68 -111.21 -40.34 -10.99
CA LYS A 68 -111.17 -41.73 -10.52
C LYS A 68 -112.25 -42.08 -9.48
N PRO A 69 -112.54 -41.25 -8.46
CA PRO A 69 -113.49 -41.63 -7.40
C PRO A 69 -114.89 -42.03 -7.87
N PRO A 70 -115.56 -41.34 -8.83
CA PRO A 70 -116.84 -41.82 -9.34
C PRO A 70 -116.70 -43.17 -10.05
N LYS A 71 -115.58 -43.44 -10.72
CA LYS A 71 -115.33 -44.74 -11.37
C LYS A 71 -115.11 -45.89 -10.39
N VAL A 72 -114.54 -45.60 -9.21
CA VAL A 72 -114.49 -46.56 -8.08
C VAL A 72 -115.91 -46.89 -7.60
N GLN A 73 -116.79 -45.89 -7.50
CA GLN A 73 -118.19 -46.09 -7.13
C GLN A 73 -118.94 -46.90 -8.19
N GLU A 74 -118.74 -46.61 -9.48
CA GLU A 74 -119.31 -47.39 -10.60
C GLU A 74 -118.83 -48.85 -10.56
N LYS A 75 -117.54 -49.09 -10.29
CA LYS A 75 -116.99 -50.45 -10.10
C LYS A 75 -117.66 -51.19 -8.94
N CYS A 76 -117.83 -50.53 -7.80
CA CYS A 76 -118.55 -51.08 -6.65
C CYS A 76 -120.03 -51.36 -6.97
N GLN A 77 -120.70 -50.45 -7.68
CA GLN A 77 -122.08 -50.60 -8.11
C GLN A 77 -122.25 -51.78 -9.09
N LEU A 78 -121.29 -52.02 -9.98
CA LEU A 78 -121.24 -53.20 -10.85
C LEU A 78 -121.10 -54.49 -10.05
N GLU A 79 -120.28 -54.51 -9.00
CA GLU A 79 -120.15 -55.66 -8.09
C GLU A 79 -121.46 -55.92 -7.32
N ILE A 80 -122.15 -54.87 -6.87
CA ILE A 80 -123.47 -54.96 -6.23
C ILE A 80 -124.51 -55.51 -7.20
N ASN A 81 -124.64 -54.91 -8.39
CA ASN A 81 -125.60 -55.33 -9.41
C ASN A 81 -125.35 -56.79 -9.84
N PHE A 82 -124.09 -57.21 -9.94
CA PHE A 82 -123.72 -58.60 -10.22
C PHE A 82 -124.13 -59.57 -9.10
N ASN A 83 -123.94 -59.20 -7.83
CA ASN A 83 -124.39 -60.03 -6.70
C ASN A 83 -125.91 -60.22 -6.69
N THR A 84 -126.65 -59.22 -7.17
CA THR A 84 -128.11 -59.29 -7.36
C THR A 84 -128.53 -60.15 -8.56
N LEU A 85 -127.77 -60.13 -9.67
CA LEU A 85 -128.10 -60.81 -10.93
C LEU A 85 -127.54 -62.24 -11.09
N GLN A 86 -126.60 -62.69 -10.23
CA GLN A 86 -126.04 -64.05 -10.21
C GLN A 86 -125.35 -64.54 -11.52
N THR A 87 -124.92 -63.65 -12.41
CA THR A 87 -124.34 -63.97 -13.73
C THR A 87 -122.81 -64.07 -13.71
N LYS A 88 -122.24 -65.25 -13.38
CA LYS A 88 -120.81 -65.47 -13.03
C LYS A 88 -119.68 -65.04 -13.99
N LEU A 89 -119.91 -64.67 -15.26
CA LEU A 89 -118.83 -64.60 -16.26
C LEU A 89 -118.21 -63.21 -16.54
N MET A 90 -118.89 -62.08 -16.32
CA MET A 90 -118.37 -60.74 -16.72
C MET A 90 -117.57 -59.95 -15.65
N VAL A 91 -117.71 -60.24 -14.36
CA VAL A 91 -117.01 -59.48 -13.29
C VAL A 91 -115.52 -59.80 -13.17
N SER A 92 -115.09 -60.99 -13.58
CA SER A 92 -113.67 -61.37 -13.52
C SER A 92 -112.79 -60.49 -14.43
N ASP A 93 -113.28 -60.12 -15.61
CA ASP A 93 -112.53 -59.32 -16.58
C ASP A 93 -112.42 -57.85 -16.17
N ILE A 94 -113.46 -57.32 -15.51
CA ILE A 94 -113.46 -55.96 -14.94
C ILE A 94 -112.43 -55.86 -13.80
N ASN A 95 -112.36 -56.87 -12.93
CA ASN A 95 -111.36 -56.90 -11.86
C ASN A 95 -109.93 -57.00 -12.39
N ASN A 96 -109.70 -57.79 -13.44
CA ASN A 96 -108.39 -57.86 -14.10
C ASN A 96 -108.01 -56.53 -14.75
N ALA A 97 -108.92 -55.92 -15.51
CA ALA A 97 -108.70 -54.61 -16.16
C ALA A 97 -108.45 -53.50 -15.12
N TRP A 98 -109.18 -53.53 -14.00
CA TRP A 98 -108.98 -52.60 -12.88
C TRP A 98 -107.63 -52.81 -12.19
N GLY A 99 -107.17 -54.05 -12.02
CA GLY A 99 -105.84 -54.36 -11.51
C GLY A 99 -104.71 -53.85 -12.41
N CYS A 100 -104.85 -53.97 -13.73
CA CYS A 100 -103.91 -53.39 -14.70
C CYS A 100 -103.88 -51.84 -14.60
N LEU A 101 -105.03 -51.20 -14.43
CA LEU A 101 -105.11 -49.75 -14.21
C LEU A 101 -104.36 -49.34 -12.92
N GLU A 102 -104.58 -50.02 -11.81
CA GLU A 102 -103.90 -49.74 -10.54
C GLU A 102 -102.38 -49.93 -10.63
N GLN A 103 -101.91 -50.92 -11.40
CA GLN A 103 -100.49 -51.12 -11.67
C GLN A 103 -99.90 -49.98 -12.52
N ALA A 104 -100.61 -49.55 -13.57
CA ALA A 104 -100.20 -48.42 -14.40
C ALA A 104 -100.15 -47.12 -13.59
N GLU A 105 -101.12 -46.87 -12.71
CA GLU A 105 -101.12 -45.72 -11.80
C GLU A 105 -99.92 -45.71 -10.86
N LYS A 106 -99.63 -46.84 -10.20
CA LYS A 106 -98.48 -46.94 -9.30
C LYS A 106 -97.18 -46.66 -10.05
N GLY A 107 -97.02 -47.24 -11.24
CA GLY A 107 -95.84 -47.01 -12.07
C GLY A 107 -95.71 -45.57 -12.57
N TYR A 108 -96.82 -44.91 -12.88
CA TYR A 108 -96.84 -43.50 -13.30
C TYR A 108 -96.53 -42.55 -12.14
N GLU A 109 -97.08 -42.80 -10.95
CA GLU A 109 -96.80 -42.02 -9.73
C GLU A 109 -95.32 -42.12 -9.33
N GLU A 110 -94.76 -43.34 -9.31
CA GLU A 110 -93.33 -43.55 -9.05
C GLU A 110 -92.43 -42.85 -10.08
N TRP A 111 -92.79 -42.92 -11.37
CA TRP A 111 -92.06 -42.24 -12.44
C TRP A 111 -92.12 -40.71 -12.29
N LEU A 112 -93.31 -40.13 -12.10
CA LEU A 112 -93.50 -38.68 -11.90
C LEU A 112 -92.65 -38.16 -10.74
N LEU A 113 -92.68 -38.86 -9.58
CA LEU A 113 -91.94 -38.44 -8.40
C LEU A 113 -90.42 -38.53 -8.59
N ASN A 114 -89.94 -39.59 -9.24
CA ASN A 114 -88.50 -39.73 -9.54
C ASN A 114 -88.03 -38.66 -10.52
N GLU A 115 -88.84 -38.35 -11.53
CA GLU A 115 -88.51 -37.34 -12.53
C GLU A 115 -88.53 -35.92 -11.96
N ILE A 116 -89.49 -35.60 -11.07
CA ILE A 116 -89.51 -34.31 -10.35
C ILE A 116 -88.26 -34.16 -9.48
N ARG A 117 -87.86 -35.20 -8.74
CA ARG A 117 -86.63 -35.17 -7.92
C ARG A 117 -85.38 -35.01 -8.78
N ARG A 118 -85.34 -35.65 -9.96
CA ARG A 118 -84.24 -35.51 -10.93
C ARG A 118 -84.13 -34.06 -11.41
N LEU A 119 -85.24 -33.47 -11.84
CA LEU A 119 -85.28 -32.07 -12.31
C LEU A 119 -84.95 -31.06 -11.20
N GLU A 120 -85.44 -31.28 -9.97
CA GLU A 120 -85.08 -30.44 -8.82
C GLU A 120 -83.57 -30.46 -8.53
N ARG A 121 -82.95 -31.65 -8.59
CA ARG A 121 -81.50 -31.80 -8.46
C ARG A 121 -80.75 -31.12 -9.61
N LEU A 122 -81.23 -31.28 -10.85
CA LEU A 122 -80.65 -30.63 -12.02
C LEU A 122 -80.67 -29.09 -11.91
N ASP A 123 -81.81 -28.51 -11.55
CA ASP A 123 -81.94 -27.05 -11.38
C ASP A 123 -81.00 -26.54 -10.28
N HIS A 124 -80.92 -27.27 -9.15
CA HIS A 124 -80.00 -26.92 -8.07
C HIS A 124 -78.53 -26.99 -8.50
N LEU A 125 -78.12 -28.07 -9.18
CA LEU A 125 -76.74 -28.25 -9.66
C LEU A 125 -76.39 -27.22 -10.74
N ALA A 126 -77.30 -26.91 -11.66
CA ALA A 126 -77.09 -25.94 -12.72
C ALA A 126 -76.91 -24.53 -12.16
N GLU A 127 -77.70 -24.14 -11.17
CA GLU A 127 -77.53 -22.85 -10.49
C GLU A 127 -76.22 -22.81 -9.69
N LYS A 128 -75.89 -23.89 -8.98
CA LYS A 128 -74.62 -24.01 -8.25
C LYS A 128 -73.40 -23.93 -9.19
N PHE A 129 -73.48 -24.57 -10.37
CA PHE A 129 -72.47 -24.46 -11.42
C PHE A 129 -72.33 -23.00 -11.89
N ARG A 130 -73.45 -22.35 -12.25
CA ARG A 130 -73.45 -20.96 -12.71
C ARG A 130 -72.80 -20.01 -11.71
N GLN A 131 -73.14 -20.13 -10.43
CA GLN A 131 -72.57 -19.30 -9.36
C GLN A 131 -71.07 -19.55 -9.21
N LYS A 132 -70.65 -20.81 -9.04
CA LYS A 132 -69.23 -21.15 -8.83
C LYS A 132 -68.36 -20.77 -10.04
N ALA A 133 -68.83 -21.05 -11.26
CA ALA A 133 -68.14 -20.69 -12.49
C ALA A 133 -67.95 -19.17 -12.61
N SER A 134 -69.01 -18.39 -12.37
CA SER A 134 -68.92 -16.92 -12.49
C SER A 134 -67.99 -16.30 -11.44
N ILE A 135 -67.98 -16.82 -10.21
CA ILE A 135 -67.06 -16.37 -9.16
C ILE A 135 -65.61 -16.75 -9.51
N HIS A 136 -65.38 -17.92 -10.11
CA HIS A 136 -64.05 -18.33 -10.56
C HIS A 136 -63.53 -17.44 -11.69
N GLU A 137 -64.33 -17.22 -12.74
CA GLU A 137 -63.98 -16.36 -13.87
C GLU A 137 -63.69 -14.91 -13.43
N ALA A 138 -64.48 -14.37 -12.49
CA ALA A 138 -64.22 -13.05 -11.93
C ALA A 138 -62.88 -12.97 -11.17
N TRP A 139 -62.42 -14.09 -10.58
CA TRP A 139 -61.13 -14.15 -9.91
C TRP A 139 -59.95 -14.33 -10.89
N THR A 140 -60.14 -15.06 -12.00
CA THR A 140 -59.10 -15.24 -13.02
C THR A 140 -58.90 -14.02 -13.92
N ASP A 141 -59.89 -13.12 -13.99
CA ASP A 141 -59.82 -11.90 -14.78
C ASP A 141 -58.55 -11.08 -14.44
N GLY A 142 -57.81 -10.69 -15.48
CA GLY A 142 -56.55 -9.94 -15.37
C GLY A 142 -55.33 -10.71 -14.84
N LYS A 143 -55.46 -11.91 -14.24
CA LYS A 143 -54.34 -12.67 -13.66
C LYS A 143 -53.32 -13.10 -14.72
N GLU A 144 -53.77 -13.53 -15.90
CA GLU A 144 -52.87 -13.88 -17.00
C GLU A 144 -52.04 -12.67 -17.47
N ALA A 145 -52.66 -11.49 -17.56
CA ALA A 145 -51.98 -10.28 -17.98
C ALA A 145 -50.90 -9.88 -16.97
N MET A 146 -51.20 -10.01 -15.67
CA MET A 146 -50.22 -9.79 -14.59
C MET A 146 -49.04 -10.78 -14.69
N LEU A 147 -49.30 -12.07 -14.89
CA LEU A 147 -48.26 -13.10 -14.97
C LEU A 147 -47.32 -12.92 -16.18
N ARG A 148 -47.81 -12.33 -17.27
CA ARG A 148 -47.03 -12.06 -18.49
C ARG A 148 -46.15 -10.80 -18.41
N GLN A 149 -46.26 -10.01 -17.34
CA GLN A 149 -45.40 -8.83 -17.17
C GLN A 149 -43.93 -9.24 -17.02
N LYS A 150 -43.03 -8.40 -17.52
CA LYS A 150 -41.56 -8.61 -17.49
C LYS A 150 -40.86 -7.59 -16.61
N ASP A 151 -41.55 -7.14 -15.58
CA ASP A 151 -41.09 -6.21 -14.54
C ASP A 151 -39.79 -6.65 -13.85
N TYR A 152 -39.53 -7.96 -13.81
CA TYR A 152 -38.28 -8.52 -13.29
C TYR A 152 -37.05 -8.21 -14.13
N GLU A 153 -37.16 -7.90 -15.43
CA GLU A 153 -36.00 -7.64 -16.31
C GLU A 153 -35.30 -6.31 -15.99
N THR A 154 -36.01 -5.37 -15.37
CA THR A 154 -35.49 -4.04 -14.98
C THR A 154 -35.39 -3.84 -13.47
N ALA A 155 -35.66 -4.88 -12.68
CA ALA A 155 -35.68 -4.80 -11.23
C ALA A 155 -34.27 -4.82 -10.63
N THR A 156 -34.07 -4.06 -9.57
CA THR A 156 -32.90 -4.17 -8.69
C THR A 156 -32.99 -5.42 -7.81
N LEU A 157 -31.89 -5.78 -7.13
CA LEU A 157 -31.85 -6.97 -6.25
C LEU A 157 -32.89 -6.91 -5.10
N SER A 158 -33.19 -5.74 -4.55
CA SER A 158 -34.21 -5.60 -3.52
C SER A 158 -35.63 -5.72 -4.10
N GLU A 159 -35.84 -5.16 -5.29
CA GLU A 159 -37.13 -5.21 -5.99
C GLU A 159 -37.46 -6.63 -6.45
N ILE A 160 -36.51 -7.38 -7.00
CA ILE A 160 -36.74 -8.77 -7.43
C ILE A 160 -37.10 -9.68 -6.24
N LYS A 161 -36.45 -9.49 -5.09
CA LYS A 161 -36.77 -10.20 -3.84
C LYS A 161 -38.18 -9.88 -3.36
N ALA A 162 -38.60 -8.61 -3.47
CA ALA A 162 -39.97 -8.22 -3.17
C ALA A 162 -40.99 -8.81 -4.15
N LEU A 163 -40.66 -8.89 -5.45
CA LEU A 163 -41.49 -9.53 -6.47
C LEU A 163 -41.66 -11.03 -6.23
N LEU A 164 -40.58 -11.74 -5.87
CA LEU A 164 -40.64 -13.17 -5.51
C LEU A 164 -41.59 -13.42 -4.33
N LYS A 165 -41.47 -12.63 -3.26
CA LYS A 165 -42.38 -12.76 -2.10
C LYS A 165 -43.84 -12.48 -2.47
N LYS A 166 -44.10 -11.53 -3.36
CA LYS A 166 -45.45 -11.28 -3.90
C LYS A 166 -45.94 -12.46 -4.75
N HIS A 167 -45.06 -13.08 -5.52
CA HIS A 167 -45.37 -14.24 -6.35
C HIS A 167 -45.69 -15.48 -5.50
N GLU A 168 -44.95 -15.73 -4.42
CA GLU A 168 -45.26 -16.79 -3.45
C GLU A 168 -46.64 -16.62 -2.82
N ALA A 169 -47.02 -15.39 -2.47
CA ALA A 169 -48.35 -15.10 -1.96
C ALA A 169 -49.44 -15.37 -3.01
N PHE A 170 -49.17 -15.06 -4.28
CA PHE A 170 -50.07 -15.38 -5.40
C PHE A 170 -50.20 -16.89 -5.62
N GLU A 171 -49.13 -17.66 -5.52
CA GLU A 171 -49.18 -19.12 -5.65
C GLU A 171 -49.94 -19.78 -4.50
N SER A 172 -49.83 -19.25 -3.28
CA SER A 172 -50.65 -19.69 -2.15
C SER A 172 -52.14 -19.41 -2.39
N ASP A 173 -52.48 -18.25 -2.94
CA ASP A 173 -53.86 -17.90 -3.33
C ASP A 173 -54.36 -18.82 -4.45
N LEU A 174 -53.53 -19.06 -5.47
CA LEU A 174 -53.82 -19.99 -6.57
C LEU A 174 -54.09 -21.40 -6.03
N ALA A 175 -53.26 -21.94 -5.14
CA ALA A 175 -53.46 -23.27 -4.55
C ALA A 175 -54.79 -23.38 -3.79
N ALA A 176 -55.22 -22.32 -3.09
CA ALA A 176 -56.49 -22.31 -2.37
C ALA A 176 -57.73 -22.35 -3.30
N HIS A 177 -57.56 -21.97 -4.57
CA HIS A 177 -58.61 -21.98 -5.57
C HIS A 177 -58.75 -23.31 -6.35
N GLN A 178 -57.82 -24.26 -6.15
CA GLN A 178 -57.82 -25.58 -6.80
C GLN A 178 -59.12 -26.36 -6.55
N ASP A 179 -59.54 -26.46 -5.28
CA ASP A 179 -60.77 -27.16 -4.87
C ASP A 179 -62.03 -26.59 -5.57
N ARG A 180 -62.04 -25.28 -5.87
CA ARG A 180 -63.16 -24.66 -6.59
C ARG A 180 -63.26 -25.18 -8.03
N VAL A 181 -62.13 -25.33 -8.71
CA VAL A 181 -62.09 -25.84 -10.10
C VAL A 181 -62.52 -27.30 -10.13
N GLU A 182 -62.03 -28.11 -9.20
CA GLU A 182 -62.42 -29.51 -9.05
C GLU A 182 -63.92 -29.66 -8.79
N GLN A 183 -64.50 -28.82 -7.93
CA GLN A 183 -65.94 -28.82 -7.69
C GLN A 183 -66.76 -28.38 -8.91
N ILE A 184 -66.28 -27.40 -9.69
CA ILE A 184 -66.96 -26.97 -10.93
C ILE A 184 -66.99 -28.14 -11.92
N ALA A 185 -65.87 -28.84 -12.10
CA ALA A 185 -65.77 -30.01 -12.97
C ALA A 185 -66.65 -31.17 -12.50
N ALA A 186 -66.65 -31.48 -11.20
CA ALA A 186 -67.49 -32.53 -10.63
C ALA A 186 -68.99 -32.23 -10.80
N ILE A 187 -69.42 -30.99 -10.59
CA ILE A 187 -70.83 -30.59 -10.81
C ILE A 187 -71.20 -30.68 -12.30
N ALA A 188 -70.31 -30.26 -13.20
CA ALA A 188 -70.53 -30.39 -14.64
C ALA A 188 -70.66 -31.86 -15.05
N GLN A 189 -69.82 -32.75 -14.51
CA GLN A 189 -69.94 -34.18 -14.74
C GLN A 189 -71.28 -34.74 -14.24
N GLU A 190 -71.69 -34.38 -13.03
CA GLU A 190 -72.97 -34.83 -12.46
C GLU A 190 -74.17 -34.34 -13.29
N LEU A 191 -74.12 -33.11 -13.82
CA LEU A 191 -75.12 -32.59 -14.76
C LEU A 191 -75.20 -33.41 -16.06
N ASN A 192 -74.06 -33.91 -16.56
CA ASN A 192 -74.04 -34.80 -17.71
C ASN A 192 -74.65 -36.17 -17.40
N GLU A 193 -74.29 -36.77 -16.26
CA GLU A 193 -74.80 -38.08 -15.84
C GLU A 193 -76.32 -38.09 -15.64
N LEU A 194 -76.90 -36.91 -15.35
CA LEU A 194 -78.33 -36.70 -15.22
C LEU A 194 -79.01 -36.23 -16.51
N ASP A 195 -78.35 -36.26 -17.67
CA ASP A 195 -78.89 -35.84 -18.97
C ASP A 195 -79.49 -34.42 -18.95
N TYR A 196 -78.77 -33.45 -18.38
CA TYR A 196 -79.20 -32.05 -18.38
C TYR A 196 -79.30 -31.47 -19.81
N TYR A 197 -80.37 -30.72 -20.09
CA TYR A 197 -80.67 -30.25 -21.45
C TYR A 197 -79.60 -29.31 -22.03
N ASP A 198 -78.93 -28.52 -21.19
CA ASP A 198 -77.88 -27.56 -21.58
C ASP A 198 -76.47 -28.02 -21.18
N SER A 199 -76.29 -29.34 -21.01
CA SER A 199 -74.97 -29.97 -20.81
C SER A 199 -73.90 -29.52 -21.82
N PRO A 200 -74.20 -29.33 -23.14
CA PRO A 200 -73.20 -28.83 -24.08
C PRO A 200 -72.59 -27.48 -23.70
N SER A 201 -73.42 -26.53 -23.24
CA SER A 201 -72.96 -25.20 -22.83
C SER A 201 -72.19 -25.24 -21.52
N VAL A 202 -72.66 -26.04 -20.55
CA VAL A 202 -71.98 -26.30 -19.27
C VAL A 202 -70.59 -26.87 -19.51
N ASN A 203 -70.47 -27.89 -20.37
CA ASN A 203 -69.20 -28.53 -20.71
C ASN A 203 -68.26 -27.58 -21.44
N ALA A 204 -68.76 -26.81 -22.41
CA ALA A 204 -67.94 -25.83 -23.11
C ALA A 204 -67.39 -24.76 -22.16
N ARG A 205 -68.17 -24.32 -21.17
CA ARG A 205 -67.73 -23.36 -20.15
C ARG A 205 -66.76 -24.00 -19.16
N CYS A 206 -67.04 -25.21 -18.69
CA CYS A 206 -66.16 -25.94 -17.79
C CYS A 206 -64.80 -26.21 -18.43
N GLN A 207 -64.77 -26.63 -19.69
CA GLN A 207 -63.54 -26.86 -20.43
C GLN A 207 -62.71 -25.58 -20.53
N LYS A 208 -63.31 -24.43 -20.87
CA LYS A 208 -62.62 -23.14 -20.89
C LYS A 208 -62.01 -22.77 -19.54
N ILE A 209 -62.73 -23.05 -18.44
CA ILE A 209 -62.23 -22.81 -17.08
C ILE A 209 -61.02 -23.71 -16.79
N CYS A 210 -61.10 -25.00 -17.11
CA CYS A 210 -59.98 -25.94 -16.92
C CYS A 210 -58.77 -25.56 -17.79
N ASP A 211 -58.98 -25.24 -19.07
CA ASP A 211 -57.92 -24.82 -19.99
C ASP A 211 -57.23 -23.53 -19.49
N GLN A 212 -58.02 -22.56 -19.00
CA GLN A 212 -57.49 -21.33 -18.41
C GLN A 212 -56.70 -21.62 -17.12
N TRP A 213 -57.19 -22.53 -16.29
CA TRP A 213 -56.53 -22.93 -15.05
C TRP A 213 -55.17 -23.58 -15.31
N ASP A 214 -55.11 -24.52 -16.26
CA ASP A 214 -53.86 -25.17 -16.67
C ASP A 214 -52.87 -24.15 -17.23
N ASN A 215 -53.34 -23.20 -18.05
CA ASN A 215 -52.53 -22.12 -18.58
C ASN A 215 -52.02 -21.17 -17.47
N LEU A 216 -52.86 -20.83 -16.48
CA LEU A 216 -52.46 -20.03 -15.32
C LEU A 216 -51.36 -20.75 -14.51
N GLY A 217 -51.51 -22.06 -14.27
CA GLY A 217 -50.49 -22.87 -13.61
C GLY A 217 -49.16 -22.83 -14.37
N ALA A 218 -49.19 -23.05 -15.69
CA ALA A 218 -48.01 -23.01 -16.54
C ALA A 218 -47.33 -21.63 -16.58
N LEU A 219 -48.11 -20.55 -16.70
CA LEU A 219 -47.60 -19.17 -16.67
C LEU A 219 -47.00 -18.81 -15.31
N THR A 220 -47.60 -19.27 -14.22
CA THR A 220 -47.14 -19.05 -12.84
C THR A 220 -45.77 -19.70 -12.63
N GLN A 221 -45.63 -20.96 -13.03
CA GLN A 221 -44.36 -21.68 -12.94
C GLN A 221 -43.27 -21.03 -13.81
N LYS A 222 -43.60 -20.66 -15.05
CA LYS A 222 -42.68 -19.96 -15.95
C LYS A 222 -42.22 -18.62 -15.38
N ARG A 223 -43.13 -17.88 -14.73
CA ARG A 223 -42.80 -16.61 -14.08
C ARG A 223 -41.90 -16.83 -12.86
N ARG A 224 -42.19 -17.82 -12.01
CA ARG A 224 -41.33 -18.21 -10.88
C ARG A 224 -39.90 -18.50 -11.34
N GLU A 225 -39.74 -19.35 -12.34
CA GLU A 225 -38.42 -19.69 -12.89
C GLU A 225 -37.66 -18.47 -13.43
N ALA A 226 -38.36 -17.54 -14.07
CA ALA A 226 -37.76 -16.29 -14.55
C ALA A 226 -37.34 -15.36 -13.40
N LEU A 227 -38.17 -15.25 -12.35
CA LEU A 227 -37.88 -14.46 -11.16
C LEU A 227 -36.67 -15.01 -10.40
N GLU A 228 -36.68 -16.32 -10.09
CA GLU A 228 -35.59 -17.00 -9.37
C GLU A 228 -34.28 -16.95 -10.16
N ARG A 229 -34.34 -17.13 -11.50
CA ARG A 229 -33.15 -16.98 -12.35
C ARG A 229 -32.59 -15.57 -12.30
N THR A 230 -33.44 -14.55 -12.35
CA THR A 230 -33.02 -13.14 -12.34
C THR A 230 -32.45 -12.75 -10.98
N GLU A 231 -33.09 -13.17 -9.89
CA GLU A 231 -32.57 -13.00 -8.53
C GLU A 231 -31.17 -13.59 -8.41
N LYS A 232 -30.97 -14.85 -8.82
CA LYS A 232 -29.67 -15.52 -8.73
C LYS A 232 -28.57 -14.79 -9.53
N LEU A 233 -28.90 -14.26 -10.70
CA LEU A 233 -27.97 -13.46 -11.51
C LEU A 233 -27.58 -12.17 -10.77
N LEU A 234 -28.56 -11.45 -10.23
CA LEU A 234 -28.33 -10.22 -9.48
C LEU A 234 -27.54 -10.46 -8.19
N GLU A 235 -27.83 -11.54 -7.45
CA GLU A 235 -27.03 -11.94 -6.27
C GLU A 235 -25.59 -12.28 -6.63
N THR A 236 -25.38 -12.96 -7.75
CA THR A 236 -24.02 -13.28 -8.23
C THR A 236 -23.25 -12.00 -8.59
N ILE A 237 -23.89 -11.06 -9.28
CA ILE A 237 -23.29 -9.77 -9.64
C ILE A 237 -22.96 -8.97 -8.38
N ASP A 238 -23.88 -8.88 -7.43
CA ASP A 238 -23.73 -8.17 -6.16
C ASP A 238 -22.53 -8.70 -5.35
N GLN A 239 -22.43 -10.03 -5.23
CA GLN A 239 -21.34 -10.71 -4.54
C GLN A 239 -19.98 -10.47 -5.22
N LEU A 240 -19.92 -10.50 -6.55
CA LEU A 240 -18.70 -10.19 -7.31
C LEU A 240 -18.30 -8.72 -7.16
N TYR A 241 -19.26 -7.78 -7.18
CA TYR A 241 -18.96 -6.37 -6.93
C TYR A 241 -18.42 -6.13 -5.52
N LEU A 242 -18.97 -6.81 -4.51
CA LEU A 242 -18.47 -6.74 -3.15
C LEU A 242 -17.06 -7.33 -3.04
N GLU A 243 -16.79 -8.46 -3.69
CA GLU A 243 -15.45 -9.07 -3.71
C GLU A 243 -14.43 -8.15 -4.38
N TYR A 244 -14.77 -7.57 -5.53
CA TYR A 244 -13.96 -6.57 -6.20
C TYR A 244 -13.64 -5.41 -5.25
N ALA A 245 -14.65 -4.83 -4.59
CA ALA A 245 -14.45 -3.69 -3.70
C ALA A 245 -13.54 -4.03 -2.51
N LYS A 246 -13.73 -5.22 -1.92
CA LYS A 246 -12.92 -5.72 -0.80
C LYS A 246 -11.45 -5.89 -1.16
N ARG A 247 -11.13 -6.28 -2.40
CA ARG A 247 -9.75 -6.49 -2.88
C ARG A 247 -9.13 -5.21 -3.46
N ALA A 248 -9.92 -4.43 -4.18
CA ALA A 248 -9.47 -3.17 -4.79
C ALA A 248 -9.02 -2.14 -3.76
N ALA A 249 -9.69 -2.03 -2.61
CA ALA A 249 -9.32 -1.05 -1.58
C ALA A 249 -7.89 -1.24 -1.02
N PRO A 250 -7.51 -2.41 -0.45
CA PRO A 250 -6.14 -2.61 0.03
C PRO A 250 -5.11 -2.59 -1.10
N PHE A 251 -5.46 -3.11 -2.29
CA PHE A 251 -4.57 -3.06 -3.45
C PHE A 251 -4.29 -1.62 -3.92
N ASN A 252 -5.31 -0.76 -3.89
CA ASN A 252 -5.16 0.66 -4.17
C ASN A 252 -4.22 1.35 -3.18
N ASN A 253 -4.40 1.08 -1.88
CA ASN A 253 -3.54 1.64 -0.84
C ASN A 253 -2.09 1.15 -0.99
N TRP A 254 -1.89 -0.12 -1.36
CA TRP A 254 -0.57 -0.65 -1.66
C TRP A 254 0.09 0.09 -2.83
N MET A 255 -0.65 0.37 -3.91
CA MET A 255 -0.12 1.15 -5.04
C MET A 255 0.24 2.58 -4.63
N GLU A 256 -0.58 3.22 -3.78
CA GLU A 256 -0.29 4.56 -3.25
C GLU A 256 1.00 4.58 -2.42
N GLY A 257 1.13 3.66 -1.46
CA GLY A 257 2.35 3.53 -0.66
C GLY A 257 3.58 3.20 -1.52
N ALA A 258 3.44 2.31 -2.51
CA ALA A 258 4.51 2.00 -3.44
C ALA A 258 4.96 3.22 -4.26
N MET A 259 4.03 4.07 -4.70
CA MET A 259 4.38 5.31 -5.41
C MET A 259 5.13 6.27 -4.49
N GLU A 260 4.69 6.43 -3.24
CA GLU A 260 5.37 7.26 -2.23
C GLU A 260 6.80 6.76 -1.97
N ASP A 261 6.97 5.46 -1.68
CA ASP A 261 8.28 4.86 -1.39
C ASP A 261 9.26 4.95 -2.56
N LEU A 262 8.77 4.79 -3.79
CA LEU A 262 9.60 4.89 -5.00
C LEU A 262 10.05 6.33 -5.29
N GLN A 263 9.25 7.31 -4.87
CA GLN A 263 9.53 8.74 -5.04
C GLN A 263 10.25 9.37 -3.84
N ASP A 264 10.43 8.63 -2.75
CA ASP A 264 11.05 9.14 -1.53
C ASP A 264 12.49 9.62 -1.75
N THR A 265 12.83 10.77 -1.17
CA THR A 265 14.18 11.34 -1.27
C THR A 265 15.07 10.78 -0.19
N PHE A 266 16.25 10.27 -0.55
CA PHE A 266 17.19 9.67 0.40
C PHE A 266 18.54 10.40 0.42
N ILE A 267 19.21 10.32 1.57
CA ILE A 267 20.57 10.81 1.78
C ILE A 267 21.37 9.67 2.40
N VAL A 268 22.54 9.39 1.84
CA VAL A 268 23.44 8.33 2.29
C VAL A 268 24.87 8.87 2.35
N HIS A 269 25.66 8.34 3.29
CA HIS A 269 27.04 8.76 3.53
C HIS A 269 28.03 7.61 3.43
N THR A 270 27.52 6.38 3.35
CA THR A 270 28.33 5.15 3.27
C THR A 270 27.83 4.19 2.19
N ILE A 271 28.73 3.29 1.76
CA ILE A 271 28.39 2.20 0.83
C ILE A 271 27.37 1.23 1.43
N GLU A 272 27.44 0.97 2.73
CA GLU A 272 26.55 0.01 3.41
C GLU A 272 25.09 0.51 3.44
N GLU A 273 24.88 1.81 3.67
CA GLU A 273 23.55 2.43 3.65
C GLU A 273 22.89 2.31 2.26
N ILE A 274 23.62 2.64 1.19
CA ILE A 274 23.08 2.55 -0.18
C ILE A 274 22.87 1.09 -0.61
N GLN A 275 23.70 0.15 -0.14
CA GLN A 275 23.47 -1.29 -0.34
C GLN A 275 22.20 -1.77 0.37
N GLY A 276 21.93 -1.25 1.56
CA GLY A 276 20.68 -1.49 2.29
C GLY A 276 19.45 -1.04 1.49
N LEU A 277 19.47 0.19 0.98
CA LEU A 277 18.38 0.73 0.13
C LEU A 277 18.23 -0.05 -1.18
N THR A 278 19.35 -0.44 -1.81
CA THR A 278 19.33 -1.26 -3.03
C THR A 278 18.69 -2.62 -2.74
N THR A 279 19.06 -3.26 -1.63
CA THR A 279 18.50 -4.56 -1.23
C THR A 279 17.00 -4.46 -0.93
N ALA A 280 16.57 -3.40 -0.23
CA ALA A 280 15.16 -3.15 0.02
C ALA A 280 14.37 -2.97 -1.29
N HIS A 281 14.93 -2.25 -2.26
CA HIS A 281 14.31 -2.08 -3.56
C HIS A 281 14.23 -3.39 -4.36
N GLU A 282 15.25 -4.25 -4.31
CA GLU A 282 15.20 -5.60 -4.90
C GLU A 282 14.11 -6.47 -4.26
N GLN A 283 13.98 -6.42 -2.93
CA GLN A 283 12.91 -7.12 -2.22
C GLN A 283 11.52 -6.60 -2.62
N PHE A 284 11.35 -5.29 -2.76
CA PHE A 284 10.12 -4.69 -3.29
C PHE A 284 9.83 -5.19 -4.71
N LYS A 285 10.81 -5.18 -5.62
CA LYS A 285 10.66 -5.69 -6.99
C LYS A 285 10.24 -7.16 -7.03
N ALA A 286 10.72 -7.97 -6.09
CA ALA A 286 10.33 -9.37 -5.96
C ALA A 286 8.84 -9.56 -5.62
N THR A 287 8.16 -8.55 -5.05
CA THR A 287 6.71 -8.59 -4.78
C THR A 287 5.84 -8.21 -5.99
N LEU A 288 6.41 -7.55 -7.00
CA LEU A 288 5.66 -7.06 -8.17
C LEU A 288 4.94 -8.15 -8.97
N PRO A 289 5.50 -9.36 -9.20
CA PRO A 289 4.78 -10.43 -9.90
C PRO A 289 3.51 -10.87 -9.16
N ASP A 290 3.56 -10.96 -7.83
CA ASP A 290 2.39 -11.32 -7.01
C ASP A 290 1.37 -10.18 -6.99
N ALA A 291 1.83 -8.92 -6.95
CA ALA A 291 0.96 -7.75 -7.07
C ALA A 291 0.27 -7.69 -8.45
N ASP A 292 0.95 -8.04 -9.54
CA ASP A 292 0.34 -8.11 -10.88
C ASP A 292 -0.69 -9.26 -10.96
N LYS A 293 -0.41 -10.40 -10.32
CA LYS A 293 -1.36 -11.50 -10.21
C LYS A 293 -2.62 -11.07 -9.45
N GLU A 294 -2.46 -10.31 -8.36
CA GLU A 294 -3.59 -9.74 -7.61
C GLU A 294 -4.39 -8.76 -8.48
N ARG A 295 -3.71 -7.85 -9.20
CA ARG A 295 -4.34 -6.94 -10.16
C ARG A 295 -5.17 -7.71 -11.20
N LEU A 296 -4.59 -8.73 -11.84
CA LEU A 296 -5.28 -9.54 -12.84
C LEU A 296 -6.49 -10.26 -12.26
N ALA A 297 -6.40 -10.74 -11.02
CA ALA A 297 -7.54 -11.37 -10.35
C ALA A 297 -8.66 -10.37 -10.03
N ILE A 298 -8.31 -9.15 -9.56
CA ILE A 298 -9.28 -8.06 -9.33
C ILE A 298 -9.98 -7.67 -10.63
N LEU A 299 -9.23 -7.47 -11.72
CA LEU A 299 -9.80 -7.17 -13.03
C LEU A 299 -10.63 -8.33 -13.59
N GLY A 300 -10.23 -9.56 -13.32
CA GLY A 300 -10.97 -10.77 -13.68
C GLY A 300 -12.38 -10.79 -13.09
N ILE A 301 -12.53 -10.38 -11.83
CA ILE A 301 -13.85 -10.27 -11.17
C ILE A 301 -14.75 -9.28 -11.91
N HIS A 302 -14.23 -8.08 -12.21
CA HIS A 302 -14.98 -7.05 -12.95
C HIS A 302 -15.36 -7.51 -14.36
N ASN A 303 -14.46 -8.21 -15.04
CA ASN A 303 -14.70 -8.76 -16.37
C ASN A 303 -15.79 -9.83 -16.35
N GLU A 304 -15.83 -10.69 -15.33
CA GLU A 304 -16.89 -11.70 -15.21
C GLU A 304 -18.25 -11.04 -14.97
N VAL A 305 -18.33 -9.98 -14.15
CA VAL A 305 -19.56 -9.19 -14.01
C VAL A 305 -20.01 -8.62 -15.35
N SER A 306 -19.11 -7.98 -16.09
CA SER A 306 -19.39 -7.39 -17.40
C SER A 306 -19.90 -8.45 -18.40
N LYS A 307 -19.31 -9.64 -18.38
CA LYS A 307 -19.70 -10.78 -19.20
C LYS A 307 -21.08 -11.32 -18.83
N ILE A 308 -21.40 -11.44 -17.55
CA ILE A 308 -22.73 -11.88 -17.08
C ILE A 308 -23.79 -10.88 -17.57
N VAL A 309 -23.56 -9.59 -17.36
CA VAL A 309 -24.47 -8.51 -17.80
C VAL A 309 -24.68 -8.55 -19.31
N GLN A 310 -23.61 -8.68 -20.09
CA GLN A 310 -23.69 -8.76 -21.55
C GLN A 310 -24.40 -10.02 -22.06
N THR A 311 -24.18 -11.17 -21.42
CA THR A 311 -24.76 -12.45 -21.84
C THR A 311 -26.26 -12.50 -21.57
N TYR A 312 -26.69 -12.05 -20.39
CA TYR A 312 -28.08 -12.16 -19.94
C TYR A 312 -28.90 -10.87 -20.10
N HIS A 313 -28.30 -9.80 -20.64
CA HIS A 313 -28.95 -8.51 -20.89
C HIS A 313 -29.66 -7.94 -19.65
N VAL A 314 -29.04 -8.14 -18.47
CA VAL A 314 -29.57 -7.65 -17.20
C VAL A 314 -29.39 -6.15 -17.14
N ASN A 315 -30.47 -5.41 -16.89
CA ASN A 315 -30.44 -3.95 -16.88
C ASN A 315 -29.93 -3.44 -15.53
N MET A 316 -28.61 -3.45 -15.33
CA MET A 316 -27.96 -2.91 -14.15
C MET A 316 -27.17 -1.64 -14.55
N ALA A 317 -27.35 -0.56 -13.79
CA ALA A 317 -26.46 0.60 -13.91
C ALA A 317 -25.03 0.10 -13.67
N GLY A 318 -24.19 0.12 -14.70
CA GLY A 318 -22.90 -0.60 -14.78
C GLY A 318 -21.79 -0.11 -13.84
N THR A 319 -22.14 0.35 -12.64
CA THR A 319 -21.24 0.93 -11.64
C THR A 319 -21.32 0.13 -10.35
N ASN A 320 -20.16 -0.18 -9.78
CA ASN A 320 -20.06 -0.89 -8.51
C ASN A 320 -20.59 -0.02 -7.35
N PRO A 321 -21.58 -0.46 -6.55
CA PRO A 321 -22.14 0.33 -5.46
C PRO A 321 -21.26 0.37 -4.20
N TYR A 322 -20.23 -0.49 -4.09
CA TYR A 322 -19.43 -0.66 -2.87
C TYR A 322 -18.08 0.07 -2.89
N THR A 323 -17.66 0.58 -4.05
CA THR A 323 -16.40 1.32 -4.17
C THR A 323 -16.43 2.28 -5.34
N THR A 324 -15.72 3.40 -5.21
CA THR A 324 -15.49 4.36 -6.28
C THR A 324 -14.31 3.96 -7.17
N ILE A 325 -13.47 3.01 -6.73
CA ILE A 325 -12.22 2.65 -7.40
C ILE A 325 -12.52 1.87 -8.69
N THR A 326 -12.21 2.45 -9.84
CA THR A 326 -12.51 1.84 -11.13
C THR A 326 -11.36 0.95 -11.65
N PRO A 327 -11.66 -0.03 -12.53
CA PRO A 327 -10.62 -0.81 -13.20
C PRO A 327 -9.63 0.06 -13.99
N GLN A 328 -10.09 1.20 -14.54
CA GLN A 328 -9.23 2.15 -15.24
C GLN A 328 -8.25 2.83 -14.29
N GLU A 329 -8.71 3.27 -13.11
CA GLU A 329 -7.85 3.86 -12.08
C GLU A 329 -6.80 2.87 -11.58
N ILE A 330 -7.18 1.61 -11.34
CA ILE A 330 -6.24 0.55 -10.93
C ILE A 330 -5.14 0.38 -11.98
N ASN A 331 -5.50 0.26 -13.25
CA ASN A 331 -4.51 0.13 -14.32
C ASN A 331 -3.62 1.36 -14.45
N GLY A 332 -4.20 2.57 -14.34
CA GLY A 332 -3.44 3.81 -14.38
C GLY A 332 -2.41 3.91 -13.25
N LYS A 333 -2.78 3.60 -12.01
CA LYS A 333 -1.85 3.58 -10.86
C LYS A 333 -0.80 2.49 -11.01
N TRP A 334 -1.18 1.31 -11.49
CA TRP A 334 -0.24 0.23 -11.75
C TRP A 334 0.82 0.61 -12.78
N ASP A 335 0.41 1.24 -13.88
CA ASP A 335 1.35 1.73 -14.90
C ASP A 335 2.28 2.81 -14.33
N HIS A 336 1.80 3.66 -13.43
CA HIS A 336 2.63 4.64 -12.73
C HIS A 336 3.70 3.98 -11.85
N VAL A 337 3.31 3.00 -11.02
CA VAL A 337 4.25 2.19 -10.22
C VAL A 337 5.31 1.55 -11.14
N ARG A 338 4.89 0.92 -12.24
CA ARG A 338 5.82 0.30 -13.21
C ARG A 338 6.79 1.28 -13.86
N GLN A 339 6.38 2.53 -14.07
CA GLN A 339 7.27 3.58 -14.59
C GLN A 339 8.26 4.09 -13.55
N LEU A 340 7.88 4.09 -12.27
CA LEU A 340 8.72 4.56 -11.17
C LEU A 340 9.83 3.56 -10.80
N VAL A 341 9.56 2.25 -10.90
CA VAL A 341 10.55 1.19 -10.60
C VAL A 341 11.90 1.40 -11.32
N PRO A 342 11.98 1.48 -12.66
CA PRO A 342 13.26 1.66 -13.35
C PRO A 342 13.91 3.02 -13.07
N ARG A 343 13.12 4.05 -12.74
CA ARG A 343 13.67 5.36 -12.32
C ARG A 343 14.35 5.25 -10.95
N ARG A 344 13.75 4.49 -10.02
CA ARG A 344 14.34 4.21 -8.71
C ARG A 344 15.62 3.38 -8.82
N ASP A 345 15.62 2.36 -9.67
CA ASP A 345 16.83 1.57 -10.00
C ASP A 345 17.98 2.48 -10.48
N GLN A 346 17.69 3.40 -11.39
CA GLN A 346 18.68 4.35 -11.89
C GLN A 346 19.22 5.27 -10.78
N ALA A 347 18.33 5.87 -9.98
CA ALA A 347 18.73 6.76 -8.89
C ALA A 347 19.61 6.04 -7.84
N LEU A 348 19.26 4.80 -7.48
CA LEU A 348 20.06 3.98 -6.57
C LEU A 348 21.42 3.61 -7.17
N THR A 349 21.47 3.32 -8.46
CA THR A 349 22.73 3.00 -9.17
C THR A 349 23.66 4.20 -9.23
N GLU A 350 23.14 5.38 -9.54
CA GLU A 350 23.90 6.64 -9.58
C GLU A 350 24.46 6.99 -8.20
N GLU A 351 23.66 6.87 -7.14
CA GLU A 351 24.14 7.10 -5.78
C GLU A 351 25.16 6.05 -5.34
N HIS A 352 24.95 4.77 -5.67
CA HIS A 352 25.91 3.72 -5.37
C HIS A 352 27.26 3.97 -6.07
N ALA A 353 27.25 4.41 -7.33
CA ALA A 353 28.46 4.80 -8.05
C ALA A 353 29.17 5.99 -7.37
N ARG A 354 28.41 6.98 -6.88
CA ARG A 354 28.93 8.11 -6.12
C ARG A 354 29.60 7.66 -4.81
N GLN A 355 28.93 6.82 -4.03
CA GLN A 355 29.50 6.30 -2.77
C GLN A 355 30.73 5.42 -3.00
N GLN A 356 30.76 4.63 -4.07
CA GLN A 356 31.96 3.89 -4.47
C GLN A 356 33.11 4.82 -4.87
N HIS A 357 32.82 5.91 -5.59
CA HIS A 357 33.83 6.90 -5.94
C HIS A 357 34.39 7.57 -4.68
N ASN A 358 33.52 7.98 -3.76
CA ASN A 358 33.91 8.58 -2.47
C ASN A 358 34.83 7.67 -1.66
N GLU A 359 34.51 6.37 -1.57
CA GLU A 359 35.36 5.40 -0.87
C GLU A 359 36.73 5.20 -1.55
N ARG A 360 36.79 5.28 -2.90
CA ARG A 360 38.07 5.24 -3.62
C ARG A 360 38.93 6.45 -3.29
N LEU A 361 38.35 7.65 -3.26
CA LEU A 361 39.07 8.87 -2.87
C LEU A 361 39.61 8.76 -1.45
N ARG A 362 38.79 8.31 -0.48
CA ARG A 362 39.23 8.09 0.91
C ARG A 362 40.43 7.14 0.98
N LYS A 363 40.35 6.00 0.28
CA LYS A 363 41.44 5.00 0.22
C LYS A 363 42.69 5.55 -0.45
N GLN A 364 42.55 6.30 -1.55
CA GLN A 364 43.67 6.88 -2.28
C GLN A 364 44.43 7.89 -1.42
N PHE A 365 43.71 8.83 -0.81
CA PHE A 365 44.30 9.78 0.13
C PHE A 365 44.97 9.06 1.30
N GLY A 366 44.28 8.10 1.92
CA GLY A 366 44.81 7.34 3.05
C GLY A 366 46.09 6.56 2.70
N ALA A 367 46.13 5.89 1.54
CA ALA A 367 47.30 5.16 1.08
C ALA A 367 48.52 6.08 0.89
N GLN A 368 48.32 7.28 0.33
CA GLN A 368 49.40 8.25 0.17
C GLN A 368 49.83 8.86 1.51
N ALA A 369 48.87 9.33 2.32
CA ALA A 369 49.13 9.97 3.61
C ALA A 369 49.85 9.03 4.59
N ASN A 370 49.49 7.75 4.62
CA ASN A 370 50.12 6.73 5.48
C ASN A 370 51.57 6.42 5.09
N VAL A 371 52.03 6.80 3.89
CA VAL A 371 53.43 6.71 3.47
C VAL A 371 54.15 8.04 3.70
N ILE A 372 53.50 9.15 3.37
CA ILE A 372 54.07 10.50 3.49
C ILE A 372 54.30 10.89 4.95
N GLY A 373 53.33 10.66 5.84
CA GLY A 373 53.43 11.02 7.26
C GLY A 373 54.67 10.42 7.94
N PRO A 374 54.88 9.09 7.91
CA PRO A 374 56.07 8.46 8.46
C PRO A 374 57.37 8.88 7.78
N TRP A 375 57.34 9.15 6.46
CA TRP A 375 58.50 9.65 5.74
C TRP A 375 58.96 11.03 6.25
N ILE A 376 58.01 11.95 6.48
CA ILE A 376 58.30 13.26 7.09
C ILE A 376 58.90 13.09 8.47
N GLN A 377 58.30 12.23 9.31
CA GLN A 377 58.79 11.96 10.66
C GLN A 377 60.22 11.39 10.65
N THR A 378 60.48 10.41 9.78
CA THR A 378 61.81 9.79 9.67
C THR A 378 62.85 10.80 9.23
N LYS A 379 62.52 11.66 8.25
CA LYS A 379 63.43 12.73 7.80
C LYS A 379 63.68 13.79 8.86
N MET A 380 62.65 14.17 9.63
CA MET A 380 62.80 15.05 10.79
C MET A 380 63.76 14.46 11.83
N GLU A 381 63.62 13.17 12.16
CA GLU A 381 64.50 12.48 13.10
C GLU A 381 65.94 12.33 12.58
N GLU A 382 66.12 12.06 11.28
CA GLU A 382 67.44 11.99 10.63
C GLU A 382 68.17 13.33 10.65
N ILE A 383 67.48 14.43 10.35
CA ILE A 383 68.06 15.78 10.42
C ILE A 383 68.42 16.11 11.88
N GLY A 384 67.54 15.80 12.82
CA GLY A 384 67.81 15.95 14.25
C GLY A 384 69.03 15.16 14.71
N ARG A 385 69.24 13.94 14.19
CA ARG A 385 70.45 13.15 14.47
C ARG A 385 71.72 13.79 13.93
N ILE A 386 71.71 14.41 12.74
CA ILE A 386 72.91 15.11 12.21
C ILE A 386 73.31 16.25 13.14
N SER A 387 72.33 16.99 13.69
CA SER A 387 72.60 18.07 14.65
C SER A 387 73.18 17.58 15.97
N ILE A 388 72.95 16.31 16.37
CA ILE A 388 73.29 15.77 17.69
C ILE A 388 74.52 14.84 17.63
N GLU A 389 74.55 13.91 16.69
CA GLU A 389 75.55 12.83 16.59
C GLU A 389 76.71 13.22 15.67
N MET A 390 77.14 14.50 15.76
CA MET A 390 78.10 15.20 14.91
C MET A 390 79.46 14.47 14.71
N HIS A 391 79.46 13.37 13.98
CA HIS A 391 80.63 12.62 13.54
C HIS A 391 81.04 13.09 12.14
N GLY A 392 82.32 13.43 11.97
CA GLY A 392 82.86 13.92 10.70
C GLY A 392 83.09 15.43 10.67
N THR A 393 83.57 15.93 9.54
CA THR A 393 83.85 17.36 9.36
C THR A 393 82.55 18.15 9.17
N LEU A 394 82.62 19.47 9.32
CA LEU A 394 81.45 20.33 9.06
C LEU A 394 81.01 20.25 7.60
N GLU A 395 81.97 20.07 6.71
CA GLU A 395 81.79 19.87 5.28
C GLU A 395 81.04 18.57 5.00
N ASP A 396 81.35 17.48 5.71
CA ASP A 396 80.62 16.20 5.57
C ASP A 396 79.17 16.34 6.03
N GLN A 397 78.93 17.02 7.14
CA GLN A 397 77.59 17.28 7.66
C GLN A 397 76.79 18.17 6.72
N LEU A 398 77.37 19.24 6.21
CA LEU A 398 76.75 20.10 5.21
C LEU A 398 76.42 19.31 3.94
N ASN A 399 77.33 18.46 3.47
CA ASN A 399 77.09 17.59 2.32
C ASN A 399 75.90 16.63 2.56
N HIS A 400 75.79 16.01 3.74
CA HIS A 400 74.65 15.16 4.09
C HIS A 400 73.33 15.94 4.14
N LEU A 401 73.34 17.14 4.74
CA LEU A 401 72.16 18.00 4.80
C LEU A 401 71.72 18.45 3.40
N ARG A 402 72.65 18.81 2.50
CA ARG A 402 72.36 19.13 1.10
C ARG A 402 71.80 17.93 0.33
N GLN A 403 72.24 16.71 0.65
CA GLN A 403 71.63 15.49 0.09
C GLN A 403 70.20 15.28 0.59
N TYR A 404 69.92 15.53 1.87
CA TYR A 404 68.56 15.49 2.41
C TYR A 404 67.67 16.58 1.83
N GLU A 405 68.15 17.81 1.69
CA GLU A 405 67.45 18.89 1.00
C GLU A 405 67.06 18.48 -0.42
N LYS A 406 67.99 17.91 -1.19
CA LYS A 406 67.70 17.37 -2.53
C LYS A 406 66.67 16.23 -2.48
N SER A 407 66.75 15.34 -1.49
CA SER A 407 65.75 14.28 -1.30
C SER A 407 64.37 14.84 -0.98
N ILE A 408 64.28 15.93 -0.21
CA ILE A 408 63.02 16.61 0.13
C ILE A 408 62.43 17.28 -1.10
N VAL A 409 63.23 18.02 -1.86
CA VAL A 409 62.78 18.64 -3.12
C VAL A 409 62.25 17.59 -4.10
N ASN A 410 62.93 16.45 -4.22
CA ASN A 410 62.48 15.35 -5.08
C ASN A 410 61.17 14.69 -4.62
N TYR A 411 60.83 14.81 -3.33
CA TYR A 411 59.62 14.22 -2.77
C TYR A 411 58.39 15.15 -2.86
N LYS A 412 58.61 16.45 -3.10
CA LYS A 412 57.57 17.49 -3.24
C LYS A 412 56.40 17.12 -4.16
N PRO A 413 56.60 16.49 -5.34
CA PRO A 413 55.48 16.14 -6.22
C PRO A 413 54.45 15.20 -5.57
N LYS A 414 54.85 14.36 -4.60
CA LYS A 414 53.91 13.49 -3.86
C LYS A 414 53.05 14.27 -2.87
N ILE A 415 53.58 15.34 -2.29
CA ILE A 415 52.79 16.26 -1.45
C ILE A 415 51.76 16.98 -2.32
N ASP A 416 52.17 17.45 -3.50
CA ASP A 416 51.28 18.11 -4.44
C ASP A 416 50.18 17.18 -4.95
N GLN A 417 50.51 15.90 -5.18
CA GLN A 417 49.52 14.88 -5.53
C GLN A 417 48.52 14.64 -4.37
N LEU A 418 49.00 14.57 -3.12
CA LEU A 418 48.13 14.41 -1.96
C LEU A 418 47.20 15.62 -1.75
N GLU A 419 47.69 16.83 -2.01
CA GLU A 419 46.90 18.07 -2.00
C GLU A 419 45.79 18.02 -3.06
N GLY A 420 46.10 17.56 -4.27
CA GLY A 420 45.11 17.33 -5.31
C GLY A 420 44.05 16.29 -4.93
N ASP A 421 44.46 15.17 -4.33
CA ASP A 421 43.53 14.16 -3.81
C ASP A 421 42.63 14.71 -2.69
N HIS A 422 43.17 15.58 -1.82
CA HIS A 422 42.40 16.24 -0.77
C HIS A 422 41.37 17.21 -1.34
N GLN A 423 41.73 17.97 -2.37
CA GLN A 423 40.80 18.85 -3.06
C GLN A 423 39.62 18.08 -3.65
N LEU A 424 39.86 16.94 -4.31
CA LEU A 424 38.79 16.07 -4.83
C LEU A 424 37.86 15.55 -3.72
N ILE A 425 38.40 15.21 -2.54
CA ILE A 425 37.62 14.80 -1.37
C ILE A 425 36.72 15.94 -0.88
N GLN A 426 37.23 17.17 -0.81
CA GLN A 426 36.46 18.35 -0.39
C GLN A 426 35.37 18.72 -1.39
N GLU A 427 35.67 18.68 -2.69
CA GLU A 427 34.70 18.92 -3.77
C GLU A 427 33.58 17.87 -3.77
N ALA A 428 33.89 16.63 -3.36
CA ALA A 428 32.92 15.56 -3.15
C ALA A 428 32.18 15.63 -1.79
N LEU A 429 32.41 16.67 -0.99
CA LEU A 429 31.80 16.89 0.34
C LEU A 429 32.06 15.76 1.35
N ILE A 430 33.24 15.16 1.28
CA ILE A 430 33.68 14.09 2.19
C ILE A 430 34.54 14.71 3.30
N PHE A 431 34.14 14.53 4.56
CA PHE A 431 34.85 15.12 5.70
C PHE A 431 35.49 14.08 6.63
N ASP A 432 35.24 12.80 6.39
CA ASP A 432 35.75 11.68 7.17
C ASP A 432 36.64 10.78 6.32
N ASN A 433 37.70 10.25 6.93
CA ASN A 433 38.52 9.22 6.31
C ASN A 433 38.97 8.18 7.34
N LYS A 434 38.28 7.04 7.36
CA LYS A 434 38.60 5.89 8.23
C LYS A 434 39.89 5.15 7.88
N HIS A 435 40.53 5.46 6.74
CA HIS A 435 41.71 4.73 6.24
C HIS A 435 43.05 5.36 6.66
N THR A 436 43.02 6.49 7.38
CA THR A 436 44.23 7.14 7.87
C THR A 436 43.95 7.98 9.11
N ASN A 437 44.95 8.10 9.99
CA ASN A 437 44.94 9.05 11.11
C ASN A 437 45.59 10.40 10.72
N TYR A 438 46.18 10.49 9.53
CA TYR A 438 46.76 11.72 9.01
C TYR A 438 45.69 12.54 8.31
N THR A 439 45.50 13.79 8.73
CA THR A 439 44.71 14.78 8.00
C THR A 439 45.65 15.56 7.09
N MET A 440 45.09 16.26 6.09
CA MET A 440 45.93 17.10 5.23
C MET A 440 46.67 18.17 6.04
N GLU A 441 46.06 18.67 7.12
CA GLU A 441 46.69 19.63 8.03
C GLU A 441 47.92 19.05 8.74
N HIS A 442 47.87 17.82 9.23
CA HIS A 442 49.04 17.15 9.81
C HIS A 442 50.20 17.06 8.79
N ILE A 443 49.89 16.79 7.52
CA ILE A 443 50.90 16.68 6.46
C ILE A 443 51.47 18.04 6.08
N ARG A 444 50.64 19.09 5.93
CA ARG A 444 51.10 20.44 5.62
C ARG A 444 52.04 20.98 6.68
N VAL A 445 51.60 20.94 7.95
CA VAL A 445 52.42 21.41 9.08
C VAL A 445 53.71 20.59 9.19
N GLY A 446 53.63 19.26 9.09
CA GLY A 446 54.81 18.40 9.13
C GLY A 446 55.80 18.69 8.00
N TRP A 447 55.30 18.94 6.79
CA TRP A 447 56.13 19.25 5.62
C TRP A 447 56.78 20.63 5.71
N GLU A 448 56.04 21.66 6.09
CA GLU A 448 56.56 23.03 6.28
C GLU A 448 57.58 23.08 7.42
N GLN A 449 57.31 22.35 8.50
CA GLN A 449 58.25 22.20 9.60
C GLN A 449 59.54 21.52 9.14
N LEU A 450 59.45 20.45 8.33
CA LEU A 450 60.61 19.77 7.75
C LEU A 450 61.46 20.70 6.88
N LEU A 451 60.83 21.48 6.01
CA LEU A 451 61.51 22.48 5.17
C LEU A 451 62.22 23.55 6.01
N THR A 452 61.56 24.03 7.05
CA THR A 452 62.13 25.04 7.96
C THR A 452 63.29 24.46 8.77
N THR A 453 63.15 23.22 9.26
CA THR A 453 64.18 22.54 10.04
C THR A 453 65.43 22.26 9.20
N ILE A 454 65.30 21.74 7.98
CA ILE A 454 66.48 21.52 7.12
C ILE A 454 67.18 22.85 6.76
N ALA A 455 66.42 23.90 6.42
CA ALA A 455 66.99 25.20 6.07
C ALA A 455 67.72 25.85 7.26
N ARG A 456 67.12 25.78 8.45
CA ARG A 456 67.73 26.29 9.68
C ARG A 456 69.01 25.53 10.01
N THR A 457 69.00 24.20 9.98
CA THR A 457 70.17 23.38 10.30
C THR A 457 71.29 23.55 9.28
N ILE A 458 70.98 23.71 7.99
CA ILE A 458 71.99 24.06 6.97
C ILE A 458 72.64 25.41 7.29
N ASN A 459 71.84 26.45 7.55
CA ASN A 459 72.35 27.78 7.87
C ASN A 459 73.18 27.80 9.17
N GLU A 460 72.75 27.05 10.19
CA GLU A 460 73.53 26.86 11.43
C GLU A 460 74.91 26.26 11.14
N VAL A 461 74.98 25.21 10.32
CA VAL A 461 76.26 24.58 9.92
C VAL A 461 77.11 25.53 9.07
N GLU A 462 76.51 26.25 8.12
CA GLU A 462 77.20 27.23 7.28
C GLU A 462 77.82 28.37 8.10
N ASN A 463 77.09 28.93 9.08
CA ASN A 463 77.61 29.95 9.99
C ASN A 463 78.73 29.44 10.89
N GLN A 464 78.65 28.17 11.31
CA GLN A 464 79.72 27.54 12.08
C GLN A 464 81.00 27.37 11.24
N ILE A 465 80.88 27.01 9.95
CA ILE A 465 82.01 26.96 9.01
C ILE A 465 82.63 28.35 8.85
N LEU A 466 81.81 29.36 8.59
CA LEU A 466 82.28 30.75 8.43
C LEU A 466 83.01 31.25 9.68
N THR A 467 82.50 30.95 10.87
CA THR A 467 83.12 31.36 12.14
C THR A 467 84.44 30.65 12.37
N ARG A 468 84.50 29.34 12.10
CA ARG A 468 85.75 28.56 12.16
C ARG A 468 86.82 29.22 11.30
N ASP A 469 86.47 29.52 10.05
CA ASP A 469 87.40 30.03 9.04
C ASP A 469 87.82 31.48 9.34
N ALA A 470 86.88 32.35 9.73
CA ALA A 470 87.15 33.75 10.05
C ALA A 470 88.05 33.92 11.28
N LYS A 471 87.98 32.99 12.24
CA LYS A 471 88.73 33.03 13.50
C LYS A 471 89.97 32.15 13.50
N GLY A 472 90.25 31.47 12.39
CA GLY A 472 91.41 30.58 12.27
C GLY A 472 91.40 29.38 13.22
N ILE A 473 90.22 28.90 13.60
CA ILE A 473 90.07 27.77 14.55
C ILE A 473 90.41 26.48 13.81
N SER A 474 91.33 25.67 14.35
CA SER A 474 91.67 24.39 13.72
C SER A 474 90.51 23.39 13.82
N GLN A 475 90.49 22.39 12.93
CA GLN A 475 89.45 21.35 12.97
C GLN A 475 89.49 20.57 14.30
N GLU A 476 90.66 20.38 14.90
CA GLU A 476 90.82 19.74 16.20
C GLU A 476 90.25 20.60 17.33
N GLN A 477 90.54 21.90 17.35
CA GLN A 477 89.99 22.85 18.33
C GLN A 477 88.46 22.97 18.22
N MET A 478 87.93 23.01 17.00
CA MET A 478 86.49 23.03 16.78
C MET A 478 85.83 21.73 17.25
N ASN A 479 86.49 20.58 17.04
CA ASN A 479 86.01 19.29 17.54
C ASN A 479 86.07 19.22 19.08
N GLU A 480 87.09 19.78 19.71
CA GLU A 480 87.18 19.88 21.18
C GLU A 480 86.08 20.78 21.76
N PHE A 481 85.90 21.99 21.22
CA PHE A 481 84.83 22.89 21.64
C PHE A 481 83.45 22.25 21.49
N ARG A 482 83.23 21.50 20.41
CA ARG A 482 82.00 20.70 20.23
C ARG A 482 81.87 19.57 21.23
N ALA A 483 82.93 18.80 21.45
CA ALA A 483 82.90 17.68 22.38
C ALA A 483 82.59 18.16 23.79
N SER A 484 83.19 19.27 24.22
CA SER A 484 82.87 19.94 25.47
C SER A 484 81.42 20.43 25.50
N PHE A 485 80.96 21.18 24.50
CA PHE A 485 79.59 21.69 24.47
C PHE A 485 78.54 20.57 24.50
N ASN A 486 78.71 19.52 23.68
CA ASN A 486 77.79 18.38 23.61
C ASN A 486 77.81 17.52 24.89
N HIS A 487 78.91 17.50 25.64
CA HIS A 487 78.96 16.82 26.93
C HIS A 487 78.04 17.49 27.97
N PHE A 488 77.92 18.81 27.90
CA PHE A 488 77.13 19.61 28.84
C PHE A 488 75.72 19.94 28.33
N ASP A 489 75.44 19.90 27.02
CA ASP A 489 74.08 19.95 26.46
C ASP A 489 73.34 18.62 26.68
N ARG A 490 72.99 18.32 27.95
CA ARG A 490 72.32 17.08 28.36
C ARG A 490 70.95 16.89 27.69
N LYS A 491 70.30 18.00 27.34
CA LYS A 491 68.97 18.02 26.72
C LYS A 491 69.07 17.87 25.19
N LYS A 492 70.28 17.92 24.61
CA LYS A 492 70.55 17.82 23.18
C LYS A 492 69.73 18.84 22.38
N THR A 493 69.60 20.04 22.93
CA THR A 493 68.79 21.12 22.37
C THR A 493 69.59 22.06 21.45
N GLY A 494 70.90 21.86 21.32
CA GLY A 494 71.82 22.78 20.67
C GLY A 494 72.11 24.03 21.52
N MET A 495 71.74 24.00 22.80
CA MET A 495 71.81 25.12 23.73
C MET A 495 72.18 24.59 25.12
N MET A 496 73.00 25.34 25.83
CA MET A 496 73.34 25.06 27.22
C MET A 496 72.66 26.06 28.13
N ASP A 497 72.05 25.60 29.22
CA ASP A 497 71.52 26.52 30.23
C ASP A 497 72.66 27.16 31.05
N THR A 498 72.33 28.14 31.88
CA THR A 498 73.31 28.87 32.69
C THR A 498 74.18 27.97 33.54
N ASP A 499 73.59 26.89 34.09
CA ASP A 499 74.28 25.98 35.00
C ASP A 499 75.19 25.03 34.22
N ASP A 500 74.72 24.52 33.08
CA ASP A 500 75.51 23.69 32.16
C ASP A 500 76.69 24.49 31.57
N PHE A 501 76.48 25.77 31.22
CA PHE A 501 77.55 26.66 30.74
C PHE A 501 78.60 26.94 31.80
N ARG A 502 78.17 27.18 33.05
CA ARG A 502 79.10 27.33 34.17
C ARG A 502 79.92 26.06 34.38
N ALA A 503 79.28 24.89 34.35
CA ALA A 503 79.96 23.61 34.50
C ALA A 503 80.97 23.35 33.37
N CYS A 504 80.62 23.71 32.13
CA CYS A 504 81.50 23.58 30.98
C CYS A 504 82.76 24.46 31.10
N LEU A 505 82.61 25.73 31.47
CA LEU A 505 83.76 26.62 31.68
C LEU A 505 84.69 26.12 32.78
N ILE A 506 84.13 25.63 33.90
CA ILE A 506 84.91 25.02 34.98
C ILE A 506 85.66 23.77 34.48
N SER A 507 85.00 22.92 33.70
CA SER A 507 85.62 21.71 33.11
C SER A 507 86.73 22.02 32.12
N MET A 508 86.70 23.20 31.49
CA MET A 508 87.74 23.67 30.57
C MET A 508 88.87 24.43 31.29
N GLY A 509 88.80 24.56 32.62
CA GLY A 509 89.84 25.16 33.46
C GLY A 509 89.59 26.60 33.88
N TYR A 510 88.45 27.20 33.50
CA TYR A 510 88.08 28.57 33.87
C TYR A 510 87.33 28.55 35.22
N ASN A 511 88.03 28.87 36.31
CA ASN A 511 87.44 28.93 37.65
C ASN A 511 87.12 30.38 38.02
N MET A 512 85.86 30.79 37.86
CA MET A 512 85.46 32.20 37.86
C MET A 512 84.43 32.49 38.95
N GLY A 513 84.57 33.64 39.61
CA GLY A 513 83.65 34.10 40.65
C GLY A 513 82.26 34.44 40.10
N GLU A 514 81.26 34.59 40.98
CA GLU A 514 79.87 34.86 40.56
C GLU A 514 79.71 36.17 39.76
N ALA A 515 80.43 37.22 40.14
CA ALA A 515 80.44 38.49 39.42
C ALA A 515 81.08 38.40 38.01
N GLU A 516 82.09 37.55 37.87
CA GLU A 516 82.80 37.35 36.61
C GLU A 516 81.98 36.50 35.64
N PHE A 517 81.37 35.43 36.16
CA PHE A 517 80.43 34.63 35.39
C PHE A 517 79.22 35.46 34.91
N ALA A 518 78.68 36.34 35.74
CA ALA A 518 77.60 37.24 35.34
C ALA A 518 78.00 38.18 34.20
N ARG A 519 79.25 38.69 34.18
CA ARG A 519 79.77 39.49 33.06
C ARG A 519 79.88 38.66 31.79
N ILE A 520 80.46 37.47 31.86
CA ILE A 520 80.59 36.57 30.70
C ILE A 520 79.21 36.24 30.14
N MET A 521 78.24 35.91 31.02
CA MET A 521 76.87 35.63 30.62
C MET A 521 76.23 36.81 29.88
N SER A 522 76.53 38.06 30.26
CA SER A 522 76.02 39.23 29.53
C SER A 522 76.61 39.38 28.11
N ILE A 523 77.78 38.79 27.85
CA ILE A 523 78.44 38.81 26.54
C ILE A 523 77.90 37.68 25.65
N VAL A 524 77.72 36.47 26.21
CA VAL A 524 77.28 35.29 25.44
C VAL A 524 75.76 35.18 25.32
N ASP A 525 75.00 35.83 26.21
CA ASP A 525 73.55 35.92 26.18
C ASP A 525 73.10 37.37 26.43
N PRO A 526 73.34 38.28 25.47
CA PRO A 526 72.96 39.68 25.58
C PRO A 526 71.43 39.87 25.67
N ASN A 527 70.65 38.89 25.18
CA ASN A 527 69.19 38.90 25.19
C ASN A 527 68.59 38.35 26.50
N ARG A 528 69.42 37.84 27.41
CA ARG A 528 69.01 37.23 28.70
C ARG A 528 67.97 36.13 28.54
N LEU A 529 68.14 35.29 27.51
CA LEU A 529 67.31 34.12 27.29
C LEU A 529 67.60 32.98 28.28
N GLY A 530 68.68 33.10 29.06
CA GLY A 530 69.12 32.11 30.05
C GLY A 530 69.76 30.88 29.41
N VAL A 531 70.11 30.96 28.12
CA VAL A 531 70.69 29.87 27.35
C VAL A 531 71.83 30.38 26.47
N VAL A 532 72.89 29.61 26.39
CA VAL A 532 74.07 29.89 25.56
C VAL A 532 74.03 28.97 24.35
N THR A 533 73.98 29.59 23.16
CA THR A 533 74.05 28.85 21.90
C THR A 533 75.49 28.42 21.62
N PHE A 534 75.68 27.36 20.84
CA PHE A 534 77.02 26.92 20.44
C PHE A 534 77.82 28.03 19.72
N GLN A 535 77.14 28.88 18.95
CA GLN A 535 77.77 30.02 18.27
C GLN A 535 78.31 31.04 19.27
N ALA A 536 77.51 31.46 20.25
CA ALA A 536 77.94 32.39 21.30
C ALA A 536 79.07 31.81 22.15
N PHE A 537 79.04 30.49 22.39
CA PHE A 537 80.10 29.77 23.06
C PHE A 537 81.43 29.82 22.28
N ILE A 538 81.42 29.48 20.99
CA ILE A 538 82.60 29.59 20.13
C ILE A 538 83.10 31.03 20.08
N ASP A 539 82.17 32.00 20.00
CA ASP A 539 82.54 33.41 19.91
C ASP A 539 83.27 33.93 21.14
N PHE A 540 82.90 33.43 22.32
CA PHE A 540 83.59 33.70 23.56
C PHE A 540 84.94 32.98 23.64
N MET A 541 84.96 31.65 23.44
CA MET A 541 86.17 30.84 23.55
C MET A 541 87.29 31.34 22.61
N SER A 542 86.91 31.78 21.40
CA SER A 542 87.84 32.32 20.40
C SER A 542 88.33 33.74 20.70
N ARG A 543 87.57 34.55 21.45
CA ARG A 543 88.02 35.89 21.90
C ARG A 543 88.99 35.78 23.07
N GLU A 544 88.70 34.90 24.03
CA GLU A 544 89.56 34.68 25.22
C GLU A 544 90.92 34.04 24.88
N THR A 545 91.02 33.42 23.70
CA THR A 545 92.27 32.81 23.20
C THR A 545 93.06 33.73 22.26
N ALA A 546 92.55 34.94 21.97
CA ALA A 546 93.22 35.94 21.14
C ALA A 546 93.94 36.98 22.02
N ASP A 547 95.27 36.98 22.03
CA ASP A 547 96.11 37.95 22.77
C ASP A 547 95.81 39.42 22.36
N THR A 548 95.44 40.29 23.32
CA THR A 548 95.29 41.75 23.11
C THR A 548 96.36 42.55 23.87
N ASP A 549 97.19 43.31 23.14
CA ASP A 549 98.19 44.27 23.67
C ASP A 549 97.53 45.52 24.32
N THR A 550 98.15 46.12 25.36
CA THR A 550 97.59 47.22 26.17
C THR A 550 98.13 48.62 25.83
N ALA A 551 97.40 49.67 26.22
CA ALA A 551 97.78 51.09 26.05
C ALA A 551 99.20 51.41 26.53
N ASP A 552 99.61 50.80 27.64
CA ASP A 552 100.92 51.00 28.25
C ASP A 552 102.06 50.45 27.38
N GLN A 553 101.84 49.33 26.67
CA GLN A 553 102.83 48.76 25.75
C GLN A 553 103.02 49.63 24.51
N VAL A 554 101.93 50.23 24.00
CA VAL A 554 101.99 51.17 22.88
C VAL A 554 102.66 52.48 23.29
N MET A 555 102.36 52.98 24.49
CA MET A 555 103.01 54.17 25.04
C MET A 555 104.52 53.96 25.27
N ALA A 556 104.92 52.79 25.76
CA ALA A 556 106.32 52.42 25.88
C ALA A 556 107.02 52.38 24.51
N SER A 557 106.33 51.90 23.48
CA SER A 557 106.86 51.87 22.10
C SER A 557 107.08 53.28 21.54
N PHE A 558 106.12 54.20 21.74
CA PHE A 558 106.29 55.60 21.34
C PHE A 558 107.39 56.32 22.14
N LYS A 559 107.58 55.98 23.42
CA LYS A 559 108.67 56.54 24.22
C LYS A 559 110.05 56.13 23.70
N ILE A 560 110.19 54.91 23.21
CA ILE A 560 111.42 54.44 22.54
C ILE A 560 111.63 55.21 21.24
N LEU A 561 110.59 55.36 20.42
CA LEU A 561 110.64 56.11 19.15
C LEU A 561 111.00 57.60 19.35
N ALA A 562 110.54 58.19 20.45
CA ALA A 562 110.83 59.56 20.84
C ALA A 562 112.21 59.73 21.52
N GLY A 563 113.00 58.68 21.69
CA GLY A 563 114.31 58.75 22.36
C GLY A 563 114.21 59.23 23.82
N ASP A 564 113.26 58.65 24.57
CA ASP A 564 112.96 58.95 25.98
C ASP A 564 112.43 60.37 26.29
N LYS A 565 112.13 61.17 25.25
CA LYS A 565 111.44 62.45 25.41
C LYS A 565 109.95 62.23 25.62
N ASN A 566 109.32 63.13 26.39
CA ASN A 566 107.87 63.09 26.64
C ASN A 566 107.04 63.66 25.47
N TYR A 567 107.67 63.91 24.34
CA TYR A 567 107.06 64.37 23.10
C TYR A 567 107.77 63.72 21.91
N ILE A 568 107.08 63.61 20.79
CA ILE A 568 107.66 63.14 19.52
C ILE A 568 107.46 64.21 18.45
N THR A 569 108.42 64.39 17.55
CA THR A 569 108.31 65.39 16.48
C THR A 569 107.71 64.79 15.22
N VAL A 570 107.13 65.65 14.38
CA VAL A 570 106.59 65.27 13.05
C VAL A 570 107.65 64.55 12.20
N ASP A 571 108.90 65.00 12.25
CA ASP A 571 110.00 64.40 11.49
C ASP A 571 110.41 63.04 12.05
N GLU A 572 110.33 62.83 13.37
CA GLU A 572 110.59 61.54 14.00
C GLU A 572 109.50 60.52 13.63
N LEU A 573 108.22 60.91 13.64
CA LEU A 573 107.13 60.06 13.18
C LEU A 573 107.28 59.67 11.70
N ARG A 574 107.62 60.62 10.82
CA ARG A 574 107.85 60.34 9.39
C ARG A 574 109.09 59.52 9.10
N ARG A 575 110.09 59.54 9.99
CA ARG A 575 111.32 58.76 9.84
C ARG A 575 111.15 57.32 10.30
N GLU A 576 110.46 57.12 11.43
CA GLU A 576 110.39 55.83 12.09
C GLU A 576 109.13 55.01 11.73
N LEU A 577 108.07 55.66 11.23
CA LEU A 577 106.82 54.98 10.85
C LEU A 577 106.58 55.02 9.33
N PRO A 578 105.86 54.03 8.78
CA PRO A 578 105.36 54.08 7.41
C PRO A 578 104.54 55.36 7.13
N PRO A 579 104.54 55.88 5.89
CA PRO A 579 104.00 57.21 5.59
C PRO A 579 102.53 57.41 5.97
N ASP A 580 101.70 56.38 5.80
CA ASP A 580 100.28 56.38 6.16
C ASP A 580 100.07 56.45 7.68
N GLN A 581 100.87 55.71 8.45
CA GLN A 581 100.81 55.68 9.91
C GLN A 581 101.38 56.96 10.53
N ALA A 582 102.45 57.49 9.95
CA ALA A 582 103.05 58.75 10.37
C ALA A 582 102.05 59.91 10.22
N GLU A 583 101.43 60.06 9.04
CA GLU A 583 100.44 61.12 8.81
C GLU A 583 99.19 60.95 9.67
N TYR A 584 98.76 59.71 9.93
CA TYR A 584 97.66 59.44 10.86
C TYR A 584 97.99 59.88 12.29
N CYS A 585 99.18 59.56 12.79
CA CYS A 585 99.65 60.00 14.11
C CYS A 585 99.75 61.53 14.18
N ILE A 586 100.32 62.18 13.15
CA ILE A 586 100.45 63.64 13.09
C ILE A 586 99.08 64.34 13.11
N ALA A 587 98.09 63.78 12.39
CA ALA A 587 96.76 64.36 12.33
C ALA A 587 95.96 64.22 13.65
N ARG A 588 96.30 63.24 14.48
CA ARG A 588 95.54 62.90 15.70
C ARG A 588 96.25 63.17 17.01
N MET A 589 97.57 63.31 17.03
CA MET A 589 98.30 63.71 18.22
C MET A 589 98.13 65.20 18.46
N ALA A 590 97.85 65.57 19.71
CA ALA A 590 97.78 66.96 20.11
C ALA A 590 99.20 67.58 20.14
N PRO A 591 99.36 68.90 19.91
CA PRO A 591 100.63 69.56 20.11
C PRO A 591 101.08 69.47 21.58
N TYR A 592 102.36 69.20 21.82
CA TYR A 592 102.90 69.12 23.17
C TYR A 592 103.13 70.53 23.75
N ALA A 593 102.59 70.80 24.95
CA ALA A 593 102.62 72.11 25.60
C ALA A 593 103.53 72.18 26.85
N GLY A 594 104.47 71.24 27.01
CA GLY A 594 105.39 71.20 28.13
C GLY A 594 106.49 72.28 28.08
N PRO A 595 107.20 72.54 29.19
CA PRO A 595 108.25 73.56 29.29
C PRO A 595 109.47 73.31 28.38
N ASP A 596 109.62 72.09 27.86
CA ASP A 596 110.64 71.63 26.91
C ASP A 596 110.13 71.52 25.46
N ALA A 597 108.95 72.07 25.17
CA ALA A 597 108.34 72.00 23.84
C ALA A 597 109.20 72.70 22.77
N VAL A 598 109.50 71.95 21.70
CA VAL A 598 110.14 72.44 20.48
C VAL A 598 109.12 72.62 19.36
N PRO A 599 109.41 73.48 18.35
CA PRO A 599 108.51 73.64 17.21
C PRO A 599 108.21 72.29 16.53
N GLY A 600 106.93 71.91 16.46
CA GLY A 600 106.50 70.63 15.87
C GLY A 600 106.47 69.43 16.82
N ALA A 601 106.55 69.63 18.14
CA ALA A 601 106.38 68.59 19.15
C ALA A 601 104.91 68.14 19.32
N LEU A 602 104.69 66.83 19.37
CA LEU A 602 103.39 66.15 19.49
C LEU A 602 103.37 65.26 20.74
N ASP A 603 102.22 65.19 21.38
CA ASP A 603 101.99 64.41 22.60
C ASP A 603 101.45 63.01 22.26
N TYR A 604 102.35 62.02 22.31
CA TYR A 604 101.99 60.63 22.06
C TYR A 604 101.36 59.95 23.30
N MET A 605 101.47 60.53 24.50
CA MET A 605 100.91 59.94 25.72
C MET A 605 99.39 60.10 25.73
N SER A 606 98.90 61.32 25.47
CA SER A 606 97.45 61.55 25.32
C SER A 606 96.87 60.77 24.14
N PHE A 607 97.61 60.60 23.05
CA PHE A 607 97.19 59.79 21.91
C PHE A 607 97.11 58.29 22.23
N SER A 608 98.10 57.73 22.94
CA SER A 608 98.10 56.31 23.34
C SER A 608 96.95 56.01 24.31
N THR A 609 96.71 56.92 25.26
CA THR A 609 95.55 56.84 26.15
C THR A 609 94.24 57.07 25.41
N ALA A 610 94.17 57.88 24.35
CA ALA A 610 92.94 58.05 23.57
C ALA A 610 92.64 56.88 22.62
N LEU A 611 93.67 56.11 22.20
CA LEU A 611 93.48 54.95 21.34
C LEU A 611 92.87 53.75 22.08
N TYR A 612 93.17 53.64 23.39
CA TYR A 612 92.81 52.50 24.24
C TYR A 612 91.98 52.89 25.47
N GLY A 613 91.87 54.18 25.77
CA GLY A 613 91.14 54.71 26.91
C GLY A 613 89.65 54.82 26.61
N GLU A 614 88.89 54.30 27.56
CA GLU A 614 87.44 54.17 27.62
C GLU A 614 86.68 55.25 26.84
N SER A 615 86.16 54.83 25.69
CA SER A 615 84.98 55.46 25.11
C SER A 615 83.78 54.91 25.88
N ASP A 616 83.32 55.65 26.90
CA ASP A 616 82.01 55.41 27.50
C ASP A 616 80.93 55.52 26.41
N LEU A 617 80.44 54.35 25.98
CA LEU A 617 79.18 54.13 25.28
C LEU A 617 78.66 52.72 25.54
#